data_AF-A0A964MSA2-F1
#
_entry.id   AF-A0A964MSA2-F1
#
_cell.length_a   1.000
_cell.length_b   1.000
_cell.length_c   1.000
_cell.angle_alpha   90.00
_cell.angle_beta   90.00
_cell.angle_gamma   90.00
#
_symmetry.space_group_name_H-M   'P 1'
#
loop_
_entity.id
_entity.type
_entity.pdbx_description
1 polymer ?
#
loop_
_entity_poly.entity_id
_entity_poly.type
_entity_poly.pdbx_seq_one_letter_code
_entity_poly.pdbx_strand_id
1 'polypeptide(L)'
;MAISFSRPDPSSPTAVAGATFPSSRRGFDQNEVRDFLRMVAAELSRLTERTIFLEGELLNAQRVGSGAPVELNEETVAALLGEETARIVQAAREAATKIKIRSEETATRLVREATDEATRLREDAELESARRRQDAASDADTEILTAKQQGRDMVNEARAYRERVLADVARRREMAREQLEDLFHGRERLIQAFDRARLASEDVLRDLDDAGDEPSEFVNLAPTTGPIPVIVQADQVVAQEAIRSAISSAPAFAPYDQDEDTIVEQTAAEVVVEAIVHDKNLADEVVVLEETVVQEPISNVVSLFPRHETSIDNGDSDSSVSAQEPVTHLHVAPTPKAADVVADDIFAKLRRSSADVVAKEVATTEAKKSQPAKKKQIVVTTTETIVERAAKVAAENPVEDAVEVSETITTPFEARDEVLVPIIVAMGRKIKRELADEQNEILDILRGKPVVKTLDAIVGPKSDHSARITAALESSVKSAAFEGAKSLSSGSDKELHKIVASQSVAIDEFIISTIVTPLRERLSRSISQAAGDNAELTALVRVVYREWKNKHVDEHVDDIAQTAYGRGAFAALVPGTKACWKVDPTGPACADAEDNSLAGFVTVGEAFPTGHTHAPAHAGCRCALVPQQN
;
A
#
# COMPACT_ATOMS: atom_id res chain seq x y z
N MET A 1 39.95 -11.06 83.13
CA MET A 1 41.41 -10.84 83.03
C MET A 1 41.87 -11.47 81.72
N ALA A 2 42.20 -10.65 80.72
CA ALA A 2 42.70 -11.14 79.44
C ALA A 2 44.23 -11.25 79.53
N ILE A 3 44.76 -12.47 79.57
CA ILE A 3 46.20 -12.72 79.51
C ILE A 3 46.54 -12.82 78.03
N SER A 4 47.00 -11.73 77.45
CA SER A 4 47.58 -11.69 76.11
C SER A 4 48.94 -12.38 76.14
N PHE A 5 48.99 -13.66 75.79
CA PHE A 5 50.26 -14.32 75.49
C PHE A 5 50.79 -13.74 74.17
N SER A 6 51.91 -13.02 74.26
CA SER A 6 52.66 -12.56 73.10
C SER A 6 52.97 -13.76 72.20
N ARG A 7 52.51 -13.72 70.94
CA ARG A 7 52.85 -14.75 69.95
C ARG A 7 54.38 -14.88 69.87
N PRO A 8 54.94 -16.10 69.98
CA PRO A 8 56.37 -16.32 69.87
C PRO A 8 56.86 -15.90 68.48
N ASP A 9 58.07 -15.32 68.41
CA ASP A 9 58.68 -14.86 67.16
C ASP A 9 59.15 -16.06 66.32
N PRO A 10 58.60 -16.29 65.10
CA PRO A 10 58.96 -17.42 64.26
C PRO A 10 60.36 -17.31 63.64
N SER A 11 61.00 -16.13 63.71
CA SER A 11 62.32 -15.87 63.10
C SER A 11 63.51 -16.22 64.01
N SER A 12 63.26 -16.46 65.30
CA SER A 12 64.28 -16.80 66.29
C SER A 12 64.24 -18.27 66.68
N PRO A 13 65.30 -19.06 66.44
CA PRO A 13 65.34 -20.48 66.82
C PRO A 13 65.08 -20.72 68.32
N THR A 14 65.56 -19.82 69.18
CA THR A 14 65.36 -19.89 70.63
C THR A 14 63.91 -19.61 71.03
N ALA A 15 63.23 -18.71 70.31
CA ALA A 15 61.81 -18.40 70.54
C ALA A 15 60.88 -19.52 70.03
N VAL A 16 61.24 -20.18 68.92
CA VAL A 16 60.54 -21.36 68.40
C VAL A 16 60.68 -22.53 69.37
N ALA A 17 61.87 -22.76 69.94
CA ALA A 17 62.11 -23.82 70.91
C ALA A 17 61.37 -23.58 72.25
N GLY A 18 61.19 -22.32 72.64
CA GLY A 18 60.49 -21.91 73.87
C GLY A 18 58.99 -21.64 73.69
N ALA A 19 58.43 -21.87 72.50
CA ALA A 19 57.03 -21.58 72.21
C ALA A 19 56.07 -22.43 73.05
N THR A 20 55.09 -21.78 73.71
CA THR A 20 54.03 -22.45 74.47
C THR A 20 52.68 -22.13 73.87
N PHE A 21 51.76 -23.10 73.88
CA PHE A 21 50.45 -23.00 73.24
C PHE A 21 49.35 -23.23 74.28
N PRO A 22 48.16 -22.64 74.11
CA PRO A 22 47.01 -22.92 74.97
C PRO A 22 46.57 -24.38 74.82
N SER A 23 45.95 -24.92 75.87
CA SER A 23 45.45 -26.29 75.90
C SER A 23 43.96 -26.36 75.57
N SER A 24 43.58 -27.34 74.76
CA SER A 24 42.21 -27.78 74.49
C SER A 24 41.89 -29.05 75.30
N ARG A 25 40.63 -29.51 75.26
CA ARG A 25 40.11 -30.68 76.01
C ARG A 25 40.92 -31.97 75.81
N ARG A 26 41.81 -32.04 74.80
CA ARG A 26 42.63 -33.20 74.46
C ARG A 26 44.07 -32.82 74.03
N GLY A 27 44.74 -31.93 74.77
CA GLY A 27 46.15 -31.55 74.53
C GLY A 27 46.30 -30.08 74.13
N PHE A 28 47.38 -29.69 73.44
CA PHE A 28 47.53 -28.33 72.91
C PHE A 28 46.48 -28.02 71.82
N ASP A 29 46.15 -26.74 71.63
CA ASP A 29 45.29 -26.31 70.52
C ASP A 29 46.00 -26.55 69.18
N GLN A 30 45.44 -27.48 68.40
CA GLN A 30 46.01 -27.88 67.12
C GLN A 30 46.01 -26.74 66.09
N ASN A 31 45.07 -25.81 66.18
CA ASN A 31 44.98 -24.71 65.23
C ASN A 31 46.10 -23.70 65.46
N GLU A 32 46.32 -23.28 66.71
CA GLU A 32 47.40 -22.35 67.04
C GLU A 32 48.79 -22.95 66.77
N VAL A 33 48.97 -24.24 67.06
CA VAL A 33 50.23 -24.95 66.73
C VAL A 33 50.44 -25.01 65.21
N ARG A 34 49.41 -25.33 64.41
CA ARG A 34 49.52 -25.35 62.94
C ARG A 34 49.78 -23.98 62.35
N ASP A 35 49.16 -22.94 62.91
CA ASP A 35 49.36 -21.56 62.46
C ASP A 35 50.80 -21.11 62.76
N PHE A 36 51.33 -21.45 63.94
CA PHE A 36 52.72 -21.19 64.27
C PHE A 36 53.71 -21.97 63.39
N LEU A 37 53.46 -23.26 63.15
CA LEU A 37 54.28 -24.06 62.24
C LEU A 37 54.24 -23.52 60.80
N ARG A 38 53.13 -22.95 60.32
CA ARG A 38 53.07 -22.28 59.01
C ARG A 38 53.93 -21.02 58.98
N MET A 39 53.95 -20.24 60.06
CA MET A 39 54.82 -19.05 60.15
C MET A 39 56.31 -19.43 60.18
N VAL A 40 56.67 -20.47 60.95
CA VAL A 40 58.04 -21.01 60.97
C VAL A 40 58.44 -21.57 59.60
N ALA A 41 57.54 -22.31 58.93
CA ALA A 41 57.79 -22.82 57.59
C ALA A 41 58.02 -21.68 56.58
N ALA A 42 57.26 -20.60 56.66
CA ALA A 42 57.45 -19.42 55.81
C ALA A 42 58.82 -18.75 56.02
N GLU A 43 59.26 -18.59 57.28
CA GLU A 43 60.59 -18.05 57.57
C GLU A 43 61.72 -18.99 57.16
N LEU A 44 61.55 -20.31 57.32
CA LEU A 44 62.51 -21.29 56.81
C LEU A 44 62.62 -21.22 55.28
N SER A 45 61.50 -21.15 54.56
CA SER A 45 61.50 -20.95 53.11
C SER A 45 62.24 -19.67 52.72
N ARG A 46 61.95 -18.54 53.39
CA ARG A 46 62.63 -17.26 53.17
C ARG A 46 64.13 -17.35 53.40
N LEU A 47 64.56 -18.02 54.47
CA LEU A 47 65.98 -18.24 54.77
C LEU A 47 66.63 -19.16 53.74
N THR A 48 65.96 -20.22 53.29
CA THR A 48 66.50 -21.10 52.24
C THR A 48 66.65 -20.38 50.91
N GLU A 49 65.67 -19.58 50.49
CA GLU A 49 65.76 -18.74 49.30
C GLU A 49 66.90 -17.73 49.42
N ARG A 50 67.09 -17.14 50.60
CA ARG A 50 68.18 -16.21 50.86
C ARG A 50 69.54 -16.90 50.83
N THR A 51 69.67 -18.10 51.36
CA THR A 51 70.90 -18.90 51.28
C THR A 51 71.22 -19.27 49.84
N ILE A 52 70.24 -19.75 49.07
CA ILE A 52 70.41 -20.05 47.64
C ILE A 52 70.85 -18.79 46.88
N PHE A 53 70.24 -17.65 47.17
CA PHE A 53 70.63 -16.37 46.58
C PHE A 53 72.07 -15.99 46.93
N LEU A 54 72.45 -16.05 48.21
CA LEU A 54 73.80 -15.71 48.67
C LEU A 54 74.86 -16.70 48.17
N GLU A 55 74.55 -17.99 48.09
CA GLU A 55 75.40 -19.00 47.47
C GLU A 55 75.58 -18.73 45.97
N GLY A 56 74.51 -18.30 45.28
CA GLY A 56 74.57 -17.84 43.89
C GLY A 56 75.45 -16.61 43.71
N GLU A 57 75.33 -15.60 44.59
CA GLU A 57 76.20 -14.43 44.61
C GLU A 57 77.65 -14.79 44.93
N LEU A 58 77.89 -15.72 45.86
CA LEU A 58 79.22 -16.16 46.24
C LEU A 58 79.87 -16.96 45.11
N LEU A 59 79.13 -17.83 44.41
CA LEU A 59 79.58 -18.51 43.20
C LEU A 59 79.91 -17.52 42.09
N ASN A 60 79.09 -16.50 41.88
CA ASN A 60 79.36 -15.44 40.91
C ASN A 60 80.59 -14.62 41.30
N ALA A 61 80.73 -14.23 42.57
CA ALA A 61 81.88 -13.49 43.08
C ALA A 61 83.17 -14.33 43.01
N GLN A 62 83.09 -15.64 43.26
CA GLN A 62 84.20 -16.57 43.07
C GLN A 62 84.57 -16.73 41.60
N ARG A 63 83.60 -16.78 40.68
CA ARG A 63 83.88 -16.78 39.22
C ARG A 63 84.55 -15.49 38.76
N VAL A 64 84.14 -14.34 39.31
CA VAL A 64 84.76 -13.04 39.03
C VAL A 64 86.14 -12.92 39.68
N GLY A 65 86.35 -13.53 40.86
CA GLY A 65 87.60 -13.49 41.62
C GLY A 65 88.63 -14.58 41.30
N SER A 66 88.24 -15.70 40.66
CA SER A 66 89.16 -16.79 40.27
C SER A 66 89.75 -16.63 38.87
N GLY A 67 89.51 -15.51 38.20
CA GLY A 67 90.31 -15.13 37.05
C GLY A 67 91.71 -14.76 37.53
N ALA A 68 92.68 -15.68 37.41
CA ALA A 68 94.07 -15.25 37.26
C ALA A 68 94.10 -14.17 36.16
N PRO A 69 94.93 -13.11 36.26
CA PRO A 69 95.04 -12.14 35.18
C PRO A 69 95.61 -12.89 33.97
N VAL A 70 94.71 -13.43 33.15
CA VAL A 70 95.03 -13.86 31.81
C VAL A 70 95.44 -12.57 31.14
N GLU A 71 96.71 -12.45 30.76
CA GLU A 71 97.11 -11.45 29.77
C GLU A 71 96.23 -11.70 28.55
N LEU A 72 95.19 -10.88 28.41
CA LEU A 72 94.20 -10.97 27.36
C LEU A 72 94.90 -10.58 26.07
N ASN A 73 95.53 -11.55 25.42
CA ASN A 73 96.01 -11.38 24.07
C ASN A 73 94.80 -11.13 23.16
N GLU A 74 94.95 -10.20 22.22
CA GLU A 74 93.89 -9.72 21.32
C GLU A 74 93.19 -10.89 20.59
N GLU A 75 93.95 -11.95 20.25
CA GLU A 75 93.44 -13.18 19.62
C GLU A 75 92.48 -13.98 20.53
N THR A 76 92.77 -14.11 21.82
CA THR A 76 91.91 -14.83 22.77
C THR A 76 90.60 -14.10 23.05
N VAL A 77 90.63 -12.77 23.11
CA VAL A 77 89.42 -11.94 23.27
C VAL A 77 88.55 -12.02 22.02
N ALA A 78 89.16 -11.96 20.84
CA ALA A 78 88.44 -12.11 19.57
C ALA A 78 87.77 -13.50 19.45
N ALA A 79 88.43 -14.57 19.88
CA ALA A 79 87.88 -15.93 19.87
C ALA A 79 86.67 -16.08 20.81
N LEU A 80 86.79 -15.61 22.06
CA LEU A 80 85.70 -15.68 23.03
C LEU A 80 84.50 -14.80 22.62
N LEU A 81 84.75 -13.62 22.05
CA LEU A 81 83.69 -12.79 21.47
C LEU A 81 83.05 -13.45 20.25
N GLY A 82 83.82 -14.12 19.39
CA GLY A 82 83.31 -14.89 18.26
C GLY A 82 82.40 -16.04 18.68
N GLU A 83 82.76 -16.76 19.74
CA GLU A 83 81.95 -17.85 20.28
C GLU A 83 80.67 -17.33 20.95
N GLU A 84 80.78 -16.26 21.74
CA GLU A 84 79.62 -15.67 22.42
C GLU A 84 78.63 -15.05 21.43
N THR A 85 79.13 -14.36 20.39
CA THR A 85 78.29 -13.82 19.30
C THR A 85 77.60 -14.93 18.52
N ALA A 86 78.28 -16.06 18.25
CA ALA A 86 77.67 -17.23 17.63
C ALA A 86 76.55 -17.82 18.49
N ARG A 87 76.76 -17.94 19.82
CA ARG A 87 75.72 -18.40 20.76
C ARG A 87 74.51 -17.46 20.79
N ILE A 88 74.72 -16.15 20.82
CA ILE A 88 73.63 -15.16 20.80
C ILE A 88 72.83 -15.26 19.50
N VAL A 89 73.49 -15.36 18.34
CA VAL A 89 72.81 -15.51 17.05
C VAL A 89 72.02 -16.81 16.98
N GLN A 90 72.54 -17.90 17.53
CA GLN A 90 71.84 -19.18 17.58
C GLN A 90 70.61 -19.12 18.50
N ALA A 91 70.74 -18.55 19.70
CA ALA A 91 69.62 -18.34 20.61
C ALA A 91 68.54 -17.43 19.99
N ALA A 92 68.95 -16.37 19.28
CA ALA A 92 68.02 -15.50 18.55
C ALA A 92 67.28 -16.24 17.43
N ARG A 93 67.96 -17.12 16.68
CA ARG A 93 67.33 -17.96 15.64
C ARG A 93 66.35 -18.98 16.25
N GLU A 94 66.70 -19.61 17.36
CA GLU A 94 65.80 -20.54 18.07
C GLU A 94 64.57 -19.82 18.66
N ALA A 95 64.76 -18.61 19.20
CA ALA A 95 63.64 -17.78 19.65
C ALA A 95 62.73 -17.38 18.48
N ALA A 96 63.32 -16.95 17.34
CA ALA A 96 62.57 -16.58 16.15
C ALA A 96 61.77 -17.75 15.58
N THR A 97 62.33 -18.96 15.54
CA THR A 97 61.61 -20.16 15.08
C THR A 97 60.46 -20.54 16.01
N LYS A 98 60.64 -20.45 17.33
CA LYS A 98 59.55 -20.67 18.31
C LYS A 98 58.42 -19.65 18.15
N ILE A 99 58.76 -18.37 17.94
CA ILE A 99 57.78 -17.33 17.68
C ILE A 99 57.01 -17.63 16.39
N LYS A 100 57.73 -18.02 15.33
CA LYS A 100 57.12 -18.37 14.04
C LYS A 100 56.13 -19.52 14.18
N ILE A 101 56.53 -20.65 14.78
CA ILE A 101 55.66 -21.82 14.96
C ILE A 101 54.42 -21.44 15.78
N ARG A 102 54.59 -20.74 16.91
CA ARG A 102 53.46 -20.31 17.73
C ARG A 102 52.52 -19.38 16.97
N SER A 103 53.07 -18.47 16.16
CA SER A 103 52.27 -17.55 15.35
C SER A 103 51.46 -18.29 14.28
N GLU A 104 52.06 -19.29 13.63
CA GLU A 104 51.40 -20.15 12.64
C GLU A 104 50.27 -20.99 13.28
N GLU A 105 50.51 -21.57 14.47
CA GLU A 105 49.48 -22.28 15.23
C GLU A 105 48.32 -21.37 15.66
N THR A 106 48.62 -20.14 16.12
CA THR A 106 47.58 -19.19 16.48
C THR A 106 46.80 -18.70 15.26
N ALA A 107 47.47 -18.48 14.13
CA ALA A 107 46.82 -18.05 12.90
C ALA A 107 45.91 -19.15 12.33
N THR A 108 46.38 -20.40 12.29
CA THR A 108 45.58 -21.54 11.83
C THR A 108 44.37 -21.79 12.73
N ARG A 109 44.54 -21.67 14.06
CA ARG A 109 43.41 -21.76 15.00
C ARG A 109 42.39 -20.65 14.76
N LEU A 110 42.83 -19.40 14.63
CA LEU A 110 41.94 -18.26 14.42
C LEU A 110 41.20 -18.35 13.09
N VAL A 111 41.86 -18.79 12.02
CA VAL A 111 41.20 -19.03 10.73
C VAL A 111 40.12 -20.10 10.86
N ARG A 112 40.41 -21.21 11.55
CA ARG A 112 39.43 -22.29 11.75
C ARG A 112 38.23 -21.82 12.60
N GLU A 113 38.49 -21.10 13.68
CA GLU A 113 37.41 -20.53 14.53
C GLU A 113 36.54 -19.56 13.72
N ALA A 114 37.16 -18.67 12.94
CA ALA A 114 36.44 -17.75 12.07
C ALA A 114 35.64 -18.46 10.96
N THR A 115 36.16 -19.55 10.39
CA THR A 115 35.41 -20.34 9.40
C THR A 115 34.23 -21.07 10.04
N ASP A 116 34.41 -21.66 11.22
CA ASP A 116 33.36 -22.36 11.95
C ASP A 116 32.24 -21.37 12.37
N GLU A 117 32.61 -20.19 12.86
CA GLU A 117 31.66 -19.12 13.18
C GLU A 117 30.93 -18.61 11.93
N ALA A 118 31.63 -18.39 10.82
CA ALA A 118 31.01 -18.01 9.56
C ALA A 118 30.05 -19.07 9.01
N THR A 119 30.30 -20.36 9.24
CA THR A 119 29.34 -21.42 8.88
C THR A 119 28.09 -21.37 9.73
N ARG A 120 28.22 -21.19 11.05
CA ARG A 120 27.07 -21.08 11.97
C ARG A 120 26.19 -19.88 11.64
N LEU A 121 26.80 -18.72 11.39
CA LEU A 121 26.07 -17.51 11.01
C LEU A 121 25.29 -17.70 9.69
N ARG A 122 25.83 -18.45 8.72
CA ARG A 122 25.12 -18.76 7.49
C ARG A 122 23.94 -19.70 7.72
N GLU A 123 24.14 -20.75 8.51
CA GLU A 123 23.07 -21.70 8.86
C GLU A 123 21.92 -21.00 9.62
N ASP A 124 22.25 -20.14 10.59
CA ASP A 124 21.25 -19.37 11.34
C ASP A 124 20.49 -18.40 10.42
N ALA A 125 21.20 -17.70 9.52
CA ALA A 125 20.56 -16.81 8.54
C ALA A 125 19.67 -17.57 7.54
N GLU A 126 20.08 -18.77 7.11
CA GLU A 126 19.28 -19.62 6.24
C GLU A 126 18.01 -20.12 6.93
N LEU A 127 18.10 -20.53 8.20
CA LEU A 127 16.97 -20.93 9.01
C LEU A 127 15.99 -19.78 9.25
N GLU A 128 16.49 -18.59 9.57
CA GLU A 128 15.65 -17.42 9.75
C GLU A 128 14.99 -16.98 8.44
N SER A 129 15.72 -17.01 7.32
CA SER A 129 15.17 -16.75 5.99
C SER A 129 14.10 -17.77 5.61
N ALA A 130 14.30 -19.05 5.94
CA ALA A 130 13.29 -20.09 5.71
C ALA A 130 12.03 -19.84 6.53
N ARG A 131 12.15 -19.47 7.81
CA ARG A 131 11.01 -19.12 8.67
C ARG A 131 10.24 -17.93 8.11
N ARG A 132 10.91 -16.83 7.79
CA ARG A 132 10.27 -15.63 7.21
C ARG A 132 9.54 -15.94 5.90
N ARG A 133 10.12 -16.80 5.04
CA ARG A 133 9.45 -17.24 3.80
C ARG A 133 8.23 -18.10 4.06
N GLN A 134 8.27 -18.96 5.09
CA GLN A 134 7.15 -19.80 5.47
C GLN A 134 6.01 -18.97 6.07
N ASP A 135 6.32 -18.03 6.96
CA ASP A 135 5.34 -17.14 7.58
C ASP A 135 4.66 -16.28 6.51
N ALA A 136 5.44 -15.65 5.61
CA ALA A 136 4.90 -14.87 4.50
C ALA A 136 4.04 -15.70 3.54
N ALA A 137 4.39 -16.98 3.30
CA ALA A 137 3.57 -17.88 2.49
C ALA A 137 2.24 -18.24 3.18
N SER A 138 2.28 -18.51 4.48
CA SER A 138 1.09 -18.76 5.30
C SER A 138 0.15 -17.55 5.29
N ASP A 139 0.68 -16.35 5.53
CA ASP A 139 -0.09 -15.11 5.54
C ASP A 139 -0.75 -14.88 4.18
N ALA A 140 0.01 -15.03 3.09
CA ALA A 140 -0.53 -14.92 1.73
C ALA A 140 -1.66 -15.94 1.46
N ASP A 141 -1.54 -17.18 1.94
CA ASP A 141 -2.60 -18.18 1.83
C ASP A 141 -3.86 -17.77 2.62
N THR A 142 -3.70 -17.17 3.81
CA THR A 142 -4.85 -16.68 4.58
C THR A 142 -5.54 -15.49 3.89
N GLU A 143 -4.78 -14.58 3.29
CA GLU A 143 -5.33 -13.46 2.51
C GLU A 143 -6.08 -13.95 1.27
N ILE A 144 -5.53 -14.94 0.56
CA ILE A 144 -6.19 -15.55 -0.60
C ILE A 144 -7.50 -16.24 -0.17
N LEU A 145 -7.51 -16.94 0.97
CA LEU A 145 -8.71 -17.59 1.49
C LEU A 145 -9.79 -16.58 1.88
N THR A 146 -9.42 -15.49 2.56
CA THR A 146 -10.37 -14.43 2.94
C THR A 146 -10.91 -13.70 1.70
N ALA A 147 -10.07 -13.38 0.71
CA ALA A 147 -10.51 -12.81 -0.55
C ALA A 147 -11.46 -13.73 -1.33
N LYS A 148 -11.18 -15.04 -1.37
CA LYS A 148 -12.08 -16.04 -1.97
C LYS A 148 -13.41 -16.12 -1.23
N GLN A 149 -13.42 -15.95 0.09
CA GLN A 149 -14.65 -15.94 0.87
C GLN A 149 -15.48 -14.70 0.57
N GLN A 150 -14.85 -13.51 0.58
CA GLN A 150 -15.51 -12.26 0.20
C GLN A 150 -16.11 -12.31 -1.21
N GLY A 151 -15.37 -12.88 -2.18
CA GLY A 151 -15.88 -13.08 -3.53
C GLY A 151 -17.13 -13.98 -3.58
N ARG A 152 -17.17 -15.03 -2.76
CA ARG A 152 -18.36 -15.90 -2.64
C ARG A 152 -19.54 -15.16 -2.01
N ASP A 153 -19.30 -14.38 -0.96
CA ASP A 153 -20.34 -13.62 -0.29
C ASP A 153 -20.94 -12.54 -1.21
N MET A 154 -20.10 -11.82 -1.97
CA MET A 154 -20.56 -10.85 -2.98
C MET A 154 -21.43 -11.49 -4.05
N VAL A 155 -21.05 -12.69 -4.54
CA VAL A 155 -21.87 -13.41 -5.54
C VAL A 155 -23.21 -13.84 -4.94
N ASN A 156 -23.22 -14.29 -3.68
CA ASN A 156 -24.45 -14.66 -2.99
C ASN A 156 -25.36 -13.44 -2.78
N GLU A 157 -24.80 -12.30 -2.39
CA GLU A 157 -25.55 -11.04 -2.26
C GLU A 157 -26.13 -10.57 -3.58
N ALA A 158 -25.36 -10.65 -4.67
CA ALA A 158 -25.82 -10.31 -6.01
C ALA A 158 -26.95 -11.24 -6.48
N ARG A 159 -26.86 -12.55 -6.21
CA ARG A 159 -27.94 -13.51 -6.46
C ARG A 159 -29.19 -13.17 -5.66
N ALA A 160 -29.05 -12.89 -4.37
CA ALA A 160 -30.17 -12.50 -3.51
C ALA A 160 -30.80 -11.17 -3.94
N TYR A 161 -30.01 -10.22 -4.45
CA TYR A 161 -30.53 -8.98 -5.03
C TYR A 161 -31.31 -9.25 -6.32
N ARG A 162 -30.77 -10.07 -7.22
CA ARG A 162 -31.46 -10.47 -8.46
C ARG A 162 -32.79 -11.16 -8.15
N GLU A 163 -32.82 -12.10 -7.20
CA GLU A 163 -34.05 -12.77 -6.79
C GLU A 163 -35.10 -11.78 -6.27
N ARG A 164 -34.69 -10.79 -5.46
CA ARG A 164 -35.58 -9.73 -5.00
C ARG A 164 -36.14 -8.88 -6.14
N VAL A 165 -35.29 -8.49 -7.10
CA VAL A 165 -35.74 -7.71 -8.28
C VAL A 165 -36.70 -8.52 -9.14
N LEU A 166 -36.40 -9.79 -9.40
CA LEU A 166 -37.29 -10.67 -10.16
C LEU A 166 -38.64 -10.86 -9.45
N ALA A 167 -38.63 -11.01 -8.13
CA ALA A 167 -39.86 -11.09 -7.34
C ALA A 167 -40.68 -9.78 -7.41
N ASP A 168 -40.04 -8.62 -7.36
CA ASP A 168 -40.74 -7.34 -7.50
C ASP A 168 -41.32 -7.15 -8.91
N VAL A 169 -40.57 -7.50 -9.95
CA VAL A 169 -41.05 -7.45 -11.35
C VAL A 169 -42.23 -8.41 -11.55
N ALA A 170 -42.16 -9.62 -11.01
CA ALA A 170 -43.27 -10.56 -11.04
C ALA A 170 -44.53 -10.01 -10.35
N ARG A 171 -44.36 -9.36 -9.18
CA ARG A 171 -45.45 -8.70 -8.45
C ARG A 171 -46.06 -7.55 -9.26
N ARG A 172 -45.25 -6.67 -9.86
CA ARG A 172 -45.76 -5.58 -10.72
C ARG A 172 -46.49 -6.09 -11.95
N ARG A 173 -45.99 -7.17 -12.56
CA ARG A 173 -46.66 -7.83 -13.68
C ARG A 173 -48.05 -8.35 -13.28
N GLU A 174 -48.18 -8.91 -12.09
CA GLU A 174 -49.46 -9.39 -11.59
C GLU A 174 -50.44 -8.24 -11.32
N MET A 175 -50.00 -7.19 -10.62
CA MET A 175 -50.80 -5.97 -10.41
C MET A 175 -51.26 -5.35 -11.74
N ALA A 176 -50.39 -5.32 -12.75
CA ALA A 176 -50.74 -4.80 -14.08
C ALA A 176 -51.76 -5.69 -14.80
N ARG A 177 -51.76 -7.01 -14.57
CA ARG A 177 -52.80 -7.91 -15.10
C ARG A 177 -54.13 -7.66 -14.43
N GLU A 178 -54.16 -7.54 -13.11
CA GLU A 178 -55.38 -7.20 -12.38
C GLU A 178 -55.98 -5.89 -12.88
N GLN A 179 -55.15 -4.85 -13.10
CA GLN A 179 -55.59 -3.59 -13.70
C GLN A 179 -56.17 -3.76 -15.12
N LEU A 180 -55.56 -4.61 -15.94
CA LEU A 180 -56.10 -4.91 -17.28
C LEU A 180 -57.45 -5.62 -17.18
N GLU A 181 -57.59 -6.59 -16.28
CA GLU A 181 -58.86 -7.28 -16.02
C GLU A 181 -59.93 -6.29 -15.57
N ASP A 182 -59.64 -5.37 -14.65
CA ASP A 182 -60.58 -4.33 -14.24
C ASP A 182 -61.01 -3.43 -15.41
N LEU A 183 -60.08 -3.05 -16.30
CA LEU A 183 -60.38 -2.30 -17.51
C LEU A 183 -61.24 -3.10 -18.49
N PHE A 184 -61.01 -4.41 -18.64
CA PHE A 184 -61.85 -5.28 -19.46
C PHE A 184 -63.27 -5.35 -18.92
N HIS A 185 -63.45 -5.57 -17.62
CA HIS A 185 -64.77 -5.53 -16.99
C HIS A 185 -65.44 -4.16 -17.12
N GLY A 186 -64.67 -3.07 -16.98
CA GLY A 186 -65.13 -1.70 -17.23
C GLY A 186 -65.64 -1.50 -18.66
N ARG A 187 -64.87 -1.97 -19.65
CA ARG A 187 -65.24 -1.95 -21.08
C ARG A 187 -66.50 -2.75 -21.35
N GLU A 188 -66.63 -3.96 -20.80
CA GLU A 188 -67.83 -4.78 -20.97
C GLU A 188 -69.08 -4.10 -20.39
N ARG A 189 -68.96 -3.49 -19.21
CA ARG A 189 -70.05 -2.70 -18.62
C ARG A 189 -70.47 -1.54 -19.51
N LEU A 190 -69.50 -0.83 -20.11
CA LEU A 190 -69.79 0.26 -21.06
C LEU A 190 -70.49 -0.26 -22.31
N ILE A 191 -70.00 -1.36 -22.91
CA ILE A 191 -70.64 -1.98 -24.07
C ILE A 191 -72.09 -2.34 -23.75
N GLN A 192 -72.35 -3.00 -22.62
CA GLN A 192 -73.72 -3.33 -22.20
C GLN A 192 -74.59 -2.09 -21.96
N ALA A 193 -74.03 -0.99 -21.45
CA ALA A 193 -74.77 0.25 -21.27
C ALA A 193 -75.14 0.91 -22.61
N PHE A 194 -74.21 0.90 -23.58
CA PHE A 194 -74.46 1.39 -24.94
C PHE A 194 -75.48 0.51 -25.68
N ASP A 195 -75.41 -0.81 -25.55
CA ASP A 195 -76.40 -1.72 -26.15
C ASP A 195 -77.79 -1.48 -25.57
N ARG A 196 -77.91 -1.27 -24.25
CA ARG A 196 -79.19 -0.89 -23.63
C ARG A 196 -79.69 0.47 -24.10
N ALA A 197 -78.82 1.47 -24.19
CA ALA A 197 -79.19 2.80 -24.69
C ALA A 197 -79.66 2.73 -26.16
N ARG A 198 -78.99 1.90 -26.98
CA ARG A 198 -79.40 1.63 -28.36
C ARG A 198 -80.80 1.01 -28.42
N LEU A 199 -81.06 -0.06 -27.66
CA LEU A 199 -82.39 -0.69 -27.63
C LEU A 199 -83.47 0.28 -27.18
N ALA A 200 -83.23 1.06 -26.11
CA ALA A 200 -84.15 2.09 -25.67
C ALA A 200 -84.40 3.18 -26.75
N SER A 201 -83.38 3.51 -27.55
CA SER A 201 -83.54 4.46 -28.65
C SER A 201 -84.34 3.85 -29.82
N GLU A 202 -84.10 2.57 -30.14
CA GLU A 202 -84.87 1.83 -31.14
C GLU A 202 -86.35 1.71 -30.71
N ASP A 203 -86.64 1.49 -29.42
CA ASP A 203 -87.99 1.49 -28.86
C ASP A 203 -88.66 2.88 -29.01
N VAL A 204 -87.97 3.97 -28.67
CA VAL A 204 -88.50 5.35 -28.86
C VAL A 204 -88.76 5.66 -30.34
N LEU A 205 -87.88 5.22 -31.25
CA LEU A 205 -88.09 5.39 -32.69
C LEU A 205 -89.30 4.61 -33.18
N ARG A 206 -89.54 3.40 -32.64
CA ARG A 206 -90.72 2.61 -32.93
C ARG A 206 -91.99 3.28 -32.41
N ASP A 207 -91.98 3.80 -31.18
CA ASP A 207 -93.11 4.55 -30.62
C ASP A 207 -93.41 5.82 -31.45
N LEU A 208 -92.39 6.47 -32.02
CA LEU A 208 -92.54 7.60 -32.93
C LEU A 208 -93.11 7.18 -34.30
N ASP A 209 -92.71 6.02 -34.83
CA ASP A 209 -93.24 5.47 -36.08
C ASP A 209 -94.72 5.06 -35.91
N ASP A 210 -95.07 4.43 -34.79
CA ASP A 210 -96.45 4.10 -34.41
C ASP A 210 -97.30 5.36 -34.15
N ALA A 211 -96.69 6.47 -33.69
CA ALA A 211 -97.36 7.77 -33.58
C ALA A 211 -97.48 8.51 -34.92
N GLY A 212 -96.70 8.10 -35.93
CA GLY A 212 -96.74 8.61 -37.31
C GLY A 212 -97.85 8.01 -38.17
N ASP A 213 -98.55 6.97 -37.68
CA ASP A 213 -99.83 6.54 -38.22
C ASP A 213 -100.91 7.58 -37.85
N GLU A 214 -100.88 8.72 -38.54
CA GLU A 214 -101.85 9.79 -38.37
C GLU A 214 -103.27 9.28 -38.64
N PRO A 215 -104.26 9.52 -37.77
CA PRO A 215 -105.65 9.33 -38.15
C PRO A 215 -105.95 10.29 -39.32
N SER A 216 -106.42 9.74 -40.44
CA SER A 216 -106.68 10.47 -41.69
C SER A 216 -107.76 11.57 -41.62
N GLU A 217 -108.23 11.93 -40.42
CA GLU A 217 -109.24 12.95 -40.17
C GLU A 217 -108.85 13.83 -38.97
N PHE A 218 -108.39 15.04 -39.26
CA PHE A 218 -108.18 16.07 -38.26
C PHE A 218 -109.46 16.91 -38.10
N VAL A 219 -109.94 17.09 -36.87
CA VAL A 219 -111.06 18.00 -36.55
C VAL A 219 -110.51 19.41 -36.34
N ASN A 220 -110.93 20.35 -37.18
CA ASN A 220 -110.55 21.76 -37.06
C ASN A 220 -111.26 22.43 -35.88
N LEU A 221 -110.51 22.81 -34.84
CA LEU A 221 -111.01 23.43 -33.61
C LEU A 221 -111.03 24.98 -33.65
N ALA A 222 -110.93 25.59 -34.82
CA ALA A 222 -111.14 27.03 -34.96
C ALA A 222 -112.57 27.41 -34.51
N PRO A 223 -112.78 28.51 -33.75
CA PRO A 223 -114.10 28.91 -33.27
C PRO A 223 -114.93 29.45 -34.45
N THR A 224 -115.60 28.56 -35.18
CA THR A 224 -116.54 28.94 -36.23
C THR A 224 -117.96 28.85 -35.68
N THR A 225 -118.66 29.98 -35.57
CA THR A 225 -120.07 30.02 -35.18
C THR A 225 -120.96 29.52 -36.32
N GLY A 226 -121.25 28.21 -36.34
CA GLY A 226 -122.21 27.58 -37.25
C GLY A 226 -122.39 26.07 -36.97
N PRO A 227 -123.57 25.46 -37.20
CA PRO A 227 -123.85 24.11 -36.75
C PRO A 227 -123.55 23.07 -37.85
N ILE A 228 -122.27 22.86 -38.18
CA ILE A 228 -121.69 21.64 -38.79
C ILE A 228 -120.15 21.78 -38.74
N PRO A 229 -119.39 20.83 -38.15
CA PRO A 229 -117.93 20.82 -38.24
C PRO A 229 -117.45 20.38 -39.64
N VAL A 230 -116.46 21.10 -40.19
CA VAL A 230 -115.85 20.82 -41.50
C VAL A 230 -114.68 19.86 -41.31
N ILE A 231 -114.73 18.71 -41.99
CA ILE A 231 -113.65 17.71 -42.05
C ILE A 231 -112.61 18.20 -43.06
N VAL A 232 -111.34 18.25 -42.66
CA VAL A 232 -110.22 18.64 -43.53
C VAL A 232 -109.29 17.43 -43.72
N GLN A 233 -108.94 17.12 -44.97
CA GLN A 233 -108.02 16.03 -45.32
C GLN A 233 -106.56 16.40 -44.99
N ALA A 234 -105.77 15.40 -44.55
CA ALA A 234 -104.40 15.54 -44.05
C ALA A 234 -103.45 16.36 -44.95
N ASP A 235 -103.65 16.33 -46.28
CA ASP A 235 -102.82 17.05 -47.25
C ASP A 235 -102.83 18.59 -47.06
N GLN A 236 -103.86 19.17 -46.42
CA GLN A 236 -103.91 20.61 -46.16
C GLN A 236 -103.19 21.04 -44.87
N VAL A 237 -102.94 20.11 -43.94
CA VAL A 237 -102.29 20.42 -42.65
C VAL A 237 -100.76 20.49 -42.82
N VAL A 238 -100.20 19.58 -43.63
CA VAL A 238 -98.77 19.52 -43.97
C VAL A 238 -98.27 20.81 -44.66
N ALA A 239 -99.12 21.44 -45.48
CA ALA A 239 -98.79 22.70 -46.15
C ALA A 239 -98.70 23.90 -45.18
N GLN A 240 -99.39 23.85 -44.03
CA GLN A 240 -99.40 24.91 -43.03
C GLN A 240 -98.30 24.74 -41.98
N GLU A 241 -97.86 23.50 -41.74
CA GLU A 241 -96.78 23.16 -40.80
C GLU A 241 -95.38 23.40 -41.41
N ALA A 242 -95.22 23.18 -42.72
CA ALA A 242 -94.01 23.52 -43.47
C ALA A 242 -93.68 25.03 -43.41
N ILE A 243 -94.69 25.90 -43.24
CA ILE A 243 -94.50 27.35 -43.08
C ILE A 243 -94.03 27.71 -41.66
N ARG A 244 -94.39 26.93 -40.62
CA ARG A 244 -93.92 27.14 -39.24
C ARG A 244 -92.49 26.69 -38.99
N SER A 245 -92.04 25.62 -39.67
CA SER A 245 -90.65 25.15 -39.53
C SER A 245 -89.61 26.13 -40.08
N ALA A 246 -90.01 27.12 -40.89
CA ALA A 246 -89.11 28.16 -41.41
C ALA A 246 -88.81 29.29 -40.40
N ILE A 247 -89.47 29.33 -39.23
CA ILE A 247 -89.36 30.44 -38.27
C ILE A 247 -88.65 30.04 -36.95
N SER A 248 -88.24 28.78 -36.76
CA SER A 248 -87.49 28.35 -35.56
C SER A 248 -86.05 27.97 -35.90
N SER A 249 -85.16 28.97 -35.96
CA SER A 249 -83.72 28.77 -35.88
C SER A 249 -83.27 28.89 -34.42
N ALA A 250 -82.92 27.76 -33.80
CA ALA A 250 -82.21 27.76 -32.52
C ALA A 250 -80.76 28.25 -32.71
N PRO A 251 -80.19 29.06 -31.80
CA PRO A 251 -78.88 29.67 -31.99
C PRO A 251 -77.75 28.66 -31.77
N ALA A 252 -76.68 28.80 -32.54
CA ALA A 252 -75.41 28.14 -32.33
C ALA A 252 -74.76 28.64 -31.03
N PHE A 253 -74.34 27.72 -30.17
CA PHE A 253 -73.63 28.03 -28.92
C PHE A 253 -72.17 28.37 -29.23
N ALA A 254 -71.80 29.65 -29.08
CA ALA A 254 -70.42 30.11 -29.11
C ALA A 254 -69.83 30.15 -27.68
N PRO A 255 -68.63 29.63 -27.42
CA PRO A 255 -67.95 29.81 -26.14
C PRO A 255 -67.49 31.27 -25.98
N TYR A 256 -67.84 31.91 -24.87
CA TYR A 256 -67.36 33.24 -24.50
C TYR A 256 -66.27 33.11 -23.42
N ASP A 257 -65.14 33.77 -23.68
CA ASP A 257 -64.07 34.06 -22.73
C ASP A 257 -64.58 34.98 -21.60
N GLN A 258 -64.14 34.72 -20.36
CA GLN A 258 -64.19 35.67 -19.26
C GLN A 258 -62.86 35.63 -18.50
N ASP A 259 -62.10 36.71 -18.64
CA ASP A 259 -60.91 37.04 -17.87
C ASP A 259 -61.27 37.91 -16.65
N GLU A 260 -60.64 37.56 -15.52
CA GLU A 260 -60.30 38.34 -14.30
C GLU A 260 -61.46 38.84 -13.39
N ASP A 261 -61.44 38.76 -12.05
CA ASP A 261 -60.32 38.67 -11.10
C ASP A 261 -60.80 38.41 -9.64
N THR A 262 -59.86 38.00 -8.77
CA THR A 262 -59.74 38.23 -7.29
C THR A 262 -60.26 37.28 -6.16
N ILE A 263 -59.26 36.79 -5.38
CA ILE A 263 -59.17 36.50 -3.91
C ILE A 263 -59.69 35.09 -3.45
N VAL A 264 -58.99 34.18 -2.74
CA VAL A 264 -57.96 34.23 -1.66
C VAL A 264 -57.01 33.01 -1.79
N GLU A 265 -55.71 33.24 -1.61
CA GLU A 265 -54.66 32.23 -1.46
C GLU A 265 -54.47 31.87 0.03
N GLN A 266 -54.82 30.65 0.47
CA GLN A 266 -54.30 30.03 1.70
C GLN A 266 -54.19 28.50 1.55
N THR A 267 -52.94 28.06 1.31
CA THR A 267 -52.26 26.86 1.84
C THR A 267 -52.98 25.50 1.88
N ALA A 268 -52.56 24.58 0.99
CA ALA A 268 -52.41 23.16 1.31
C ALA A 268 -51.39 22.48 0.36
N ALA A 269 -50.50 21.68 0.97
CA ALA A 269 -49.27 21.09 0.44
C ALA A 269 -49.37 20.34 -0.91
N GLU A 270 -48.40 20.62 -1.78
CA GLU A 270 -48.13 19.88 -3.01
C GLU A 270 -46.99 18.86 -2.76
N VAL A 271 -47.29 17.57 -2.97
CA VAL A 271 -46.32 16.48 -3.00
C VAL A 271 -45.78 16.39 -4.43
N VAL A 272 -44.55 16.84 -4.63
CA VAL A 272 -43.82 16.70 -5.89
C VAL A 272 -43.35 15.26 -6.06
N VAL A 273 -43.92 14.55 -7.03
CA VAL A 273 -43.37 13.29 -7.54
C VAL A 273 -42.35 13.66 -8.62
N GLU A 274 -41.07 13.54 -8.29
CA GLU A 274 -39.98 13.65 -9.25
C GLU A 274 -40.11 12.55 -10.32
N ALA A 275 -40.37 13.00 -11.55
CA ALA A 275 -40.28 12.17 -12.74
C ALA A 275 -38.81 11.85 -13.02
N ILE A 276 -38.41 10.62 -12.73
CA ILE A 276 -37.11 10.06 -13.15
C ILE A 276 -37.14 9.89 -14.67
N VAL A 277 -36.38 10.75 -15.35
CA VAL A 277 -36.03 10.65 -16.77
C VAL A 277 -35.36 9.29 -16.99
N HIS A 278 -36.04 8.41 -17.73
CA HIS A 278 -35.48 7.15 -18.22
C HIS A 278 -34.51 7.44 -19.35
N ASP A 279 -33.22 7.33 -19.05
CA ASP A 279 -32.16 7.29 -20.05
C ASP A 279 -32.23 5.93 -20.77
N LYS A 280 -32.62 5.96 -22.05
CA LYS A 280 -32.54 4.80 -22.94
C LYS A 280 -31.17 4.85 -23.62
N ASN A 281 -30.21 4.08 -23.12
CA ASN A 281 -29.16 3.41 -23.89
C ASN A 281 -28.26 2.56 -22.96
N LEU A 282 -28.61 1.29 -22.80
CA LEU A 282 -27.72 0.24 -22.30
C LEU A 282 -27.92 -0.98 -23.20
N ALA A 283 -27.07 -1.09 -24.21
CA ALA A 283 -26.82 -2.34 -24.91
C ALA A 283 -25.42 -2.77 -24.48
N ASP A 284 -25.35 -3.59 -23.42
CA ASP A 284 -24.18 -4.40 -23.12
C ASP A 284 -24.62 -5.86 -23.26
N GLU A 285 -24.07 -6.50 -24.28
CA GLU A 285 -24.35 -7.85 -24.73
C GLU A 285 -23.63 -8.82 -23.79
N VAL A 286 -24.40 -9.46 -22.89
CA VAL A 286 -23.90 -10.53 -22.02
C VAL A 286 -23.70 -11.79 -22.87
N VAL A 287 -22.47 -12.02 -23.31
CA VAL A 287 -22.05 -13.32 -23.86
C VAL A 287 -21.90 -14.30 -22.69
N VAL A 288 -22.85 -15.22 -22.60
CA VAL A 288 -22.77 -16.39 -21.72
C VAL A 288 -21.82 -17.39 -22.35
N LEU A 289 -20.62 -17.56 -21.78
CA LEU A 289 -19.76 -18.70 -22.06
C LEU A 289 -20.09 -19.81 -21.05
N GLU A 290 -20.75 -20.86 -21.53
CA GLU A 290 -20.89 -22.13 -20.79
C GLU A 290 -19.51 -22.78 -20.63
N GLU A 291 -19.03 -22.86 -19.39
CA GLU A 291 -17.82 -23.60 -19.04
C GLU A 291 -18.15 -25.10 -19.03
N THR A 292 -17.82 -25.79 -20.13
CA THR A 292 -17.88 -27.25 -20.22
C THR A 292 -16.59 -27.85 -19.68
N VAL A 293 -16.72 -28.63 -18.60
CA VAL A 293 -15.64 -29.45 -18.03
C VAL A 293 -15.22 -30.51 -19.05
N VAL A 294 -13.98 -30.42 -19.55
CA VAL A 294 -13.34 -31.50 -20.32
C VAL A 294 -11.97 -31.81 -19.70
N GLN A 295 -11.79 -33.08 -19.34
CA GLN A 295 -10.57 -33.66 -18.79
C GLN A 295 -9.36 -33.50 -19.74
N GLU A 296 -8.18 -33.31 -19.13
CA GLU A 296 -6.86 -33.28 -19.78
C GLU A 296 -6.55 -34.52 -20.63
N PRO A 297 -5.72 -34.36 -21.67
CA PRO A 297 -4.66 -35.32 -21.91
C PRO A 297 -3.26 -34.68 -21.90
N ILE A 298 -2.38 -35.43 -21.25
CA ILE A 298 -0.95 -35.25 -21.04
C ILE A 298 -0.24 -35.01 -22.39
N SER A 299 0.56 -33.95 -22.48
CA SER A 299 1.43 -33.69 -23.64
C SER A 299 2.85 -33.37 -23.18
N ASN A 300 3.76 -34.26 -23.57
CA ASN A 300 5.21 -34.13 -23.44
C ASN A 300 5.72 -32.88 -24.14
N VAL A 301 6.39 -31.99 -23.41
CA VAL A 301 7.19 -30.91 -24.00
C VAL A 301 8.67 -31.15 -23.71
N VAL A 302 9.36 -31.51 -24.78
CA VAL A 302 10.82 -31.57 -24.94
C VAL A 302 11.40 -30.17 -24.71
N SER A 303 12.28 -30.04 -23.72
CA SER A 303 13.05 -28.81 -23.50
C SER A 303 14.17 -28.69 -24.55
N LEU A 304 13.99 -27.75 -25.47
CA LEU A 304 15.04 -27.25 -26.36
C LEU A 304 15.67 -26.02 -25.70
N PHE A 305 16.79 -26.17 -25.00
CA PHE A 305 17.95 -25.25 -25.04
C PHE A 305 19.15 -25.87 -24.30
N PRO A 306 20.37 -25.88 -24.87
CA PRO A 306 21.50 -26.64 -24.33
C PRO A 306 22.17 -25.92 -23.17
N ARG A 307 22.34 -26.62 -22.03
CA ARG A 307 23.26 -26.22 -20.97
C ARG A 307 24.68 -26.62 -21.36
N HIS A 308 25.56 -25.63 -21.41
CA HIS A 308 27.00 -25.82 -21.56
C HIS A 308 27.56 -26.15 -20.18
N GLU A 309 27.87 -27.43 -19.93
CA GLU A 309 28.73 -27.84 -18.82
C GLU A 309 29.89 -28.66 -19.38
N THR A 310 31.08 -28.10 -19.22
CA THR A 310 32.36 -28.75 -19.44
C THR A 310 32.58 -29.79 -18.36
N SER A 311 32.62 -31.07 -18.72
CA SER A 311 33.24 -32.11 -17.92
C SER A 311 34.23 -32.88 -18.77
N ILE A 312 35.40 -33.06 -18.18
CA ILE A 312 36.56 -33.79 -18.68
C ILE A 312 36.33 -35.27 -18.34
N ASP A 313 36.36 -36.17 -19.32
CA ASP A 313 37.11 -37.44 -19.21
C ASP A 313 37.32 -38.09 -20.58
N ASN A 314 38.35 -38.92 -20.61
CA ASN A 314 39.09 -39.52 -21.70
C ASN A 314 38.43 -40.76 -22.31
N GLY A 315 38.88 -41.14 -23.51
CA GLY A 315 39.09 -42.57 -23.83
C GLY A 315 38.28 -43.19 -24.96
N ASP A 316 38.87 -43.13 -26.15
CA ASP A 316 39.18 -44.29 -27.02
C ASP A 316 38.11 -44.95 -27.93
N SER A 317 38.58 -45.12 -29.19
CA SER A 317 38.36 -46.18 -30.18
C SER A 317 37.01 -46.43 -30.89
N ASP A 318 36.99 -45.95 -32.13
CA ASP A 318 37.13 -46.73 -33.39
C ASP A 318 35.96 -47.57 -33.97
N SER A 319 35.84 -47.45 -35.31
CA SER A 319 35.25 -48.37 -36.30
C SER A 319 33.71 -48.60 -36.30
N SER A 320 32.98 -48.82 -37.40
CA SER A 320 33.17 -48.75 -38.86
C SER A 320 31.85 -49.17 -39.58
N VAL A 321 31.46 -48.45 -40.65
CA VAL A 321 31.01 -48.98 -41.98
C VAL A 321 29.55 -49.49 -42.23
N SER A 322 29.10 -49.10 -43.44
CA SER A 322 28.05 -49.61 -44.36
C SER A 322 26.59 -49.19 -44.13
N ALA A 323 25.86 -48.51 -45.03
CA ALA A 323 25.68 -48.52 -46.50
C ALA A 323 24.26 -49.02 -46.85
N GLN A 324 23.44 -48.15 -47.48
CA GLN A 324 22.59 -48.37 -48.67
C GLN A 324 21.29 -47.53 -48.68
N GLU A 325 21.24 -46.60 -49.64
CA GLU A 325 20.04 -46.04 -50.30
C GLU A 325 19.58 -46.98 -51.46
N PRO A 326 18.56 -46.69 -52.29
CA PRO A 326 17.27 -45.97 -52.09
C PRO A 326 16.07 -46.75 -52.72
N VAL A 327 14.82 -46.33 -52.44
CA VAL A 327 13.69 -46.58 -53.36
C VAL A 327 12.75 -45.36 -53.40
N THR A 328 12.54 -44.85 -54.62
CA THR A 328 11.61 -43.80 -55.07
C THR A 328 10.16 -44.35 -55.06
N HIS A 329 9.03 -43.62 -54.95
CA HIS A 329 8.47 -42.51 -55.71
C HIS A 329 7.01 -42.31 -55.19
N LEU A 330 6.51 -41.08 -55.00
CA LEU A 330 5.34 -40.49 -55.70
C LEU A 330 4.85 -39.22 -55.00
N HIS A 331 4.76 -38.14 -55.77
CA HIS A 331 4.06 -36.90 -55.46
C HIS A 331 2.54 -37.07 -55.51
N VAL A 332 1.82 -36.45 -54.56
CA VAL A 332 0.48 -35.87 -54.79
C VAL A 332 0.42 -34.51 -54.09
N ALA A 333 0.09 -33.47 -54.85
CA ALA A 333 -0.13 -32.11 -54.37
C ALA A 333 -1.45 -31.97 -53.58
N PRO A 334 -1.54 -31.12 -52.55
CA PRO A 334 -2.81 -30.83 -51.90
C PRO A 334 -3.52 -29.65 -52.59
N THR A 335 -4.74 -29.90 -53.05
CA THR A 335 -5.74 -28.87 -53.40
C THR A 335 -6.34 -28.27 -52.13
N PRO A 336 -6.55 -26.94 -52.03
CA PRO A 336 -7.19 -26.32 -50.87
C PRO A 336 -8.72 -26.49 -50.89
N LYS A 337 -9.30 -26.86 -49.73
CA LYS A 337 -10.75 -26.91 -49.49
C LYS A 337 -11.30 -25.52 -49.14
N ALA A 338 -12.43 -25.19 -49.75
CA ALA A 338 -13.05 -23.86 -49.82
C ALA A 338 -14.04 -23.54 -48.67
N ALA A 339 -13.64 -23.70 -47.40
CA ALA A 339 -14.52 -23.38 -46.26
C ALA A 339 -14.07 -22.17 -45.41
N ASP A 340 -12.82 -21.72 -45.50
CA ASP A 340 -12.28 -20.67 -44.62
C ASP A 340 -12.43 -19.22 -45.16
N VAL A 341 -12.91 -19.03 -46.40
CA VAL A 341 -12.96 -17.69 -47.03
C VAL A 341 -14.22 -16.89 -46.67
N VAL A 342 -15.27 -17.53 -46.14
CA VAL A 342 -16.56 -16.86 -45.89
C VAL A 342 -16.59 -16.13 -44.53
N ALA A 343 -15.77 -16.56 -43.55
CA ALA A 343 -15.70 -15.89 -42.25
C ALA A 343 -14.94 -14.56 -42.31
N ASP A 344 -13.82 -14.52 -43.05
CA ASP A 344 -12.97 -13.32 -43.14
C ASP A 344 -13.63 -12.15 -43.89
N ASP A 345 -14.52 -12.44 -44.85
CA ASP A 345 -15.24 -11.39 -45.61
C ASP A 345 -16.37 -10.73 -44.78
N ILE A 346 -16.89 -11.42 -43.76
CA ILE A 346 -17.88 -10.88 -42.82
C ILE A 346 -17.21 -9.93 -41.82
N PHE A 347 -16.04 -10.30 -41.28
CA PHE A 347 -15.27 -9.43 -40.38
C PHE A 347 -14.64 -8.22 -41.08
N ALA A 348 -14.41 -8.29 -42.38
CA ALA A 348 -13.98 -7.14 -43.19
C ALA A 348 -15.13 -6.13 -43.44
N LYS A 349 -16.38 -6.61 -43.57
CA LYS A 349 -17.57 -5.76 -43.73
C LYS A 349 -17.96 -5.03 -42.43
N LEU A 350 -17.84 -5.70 -41.28
CA LEU A 350 -18.12 -5.10 -39.97
C LEU A 350 -17.13 -3.98 -39.57
N ARG A 351 -15.87 -4.11 -40.02
CA ARG A 351 -14.83 -3.09 -39.80
C ARG A 351 -15.03 -1.83 -40.64
N ARG A 352 -15.67 -1.93 -41.81
CA ARG A 352 -15.97 -0.77 -42.68
C ARG A 352 -17.21 0.00 -42.23
N SER A 353 -18.24 -0.68 -41.72
CA SER A 353 -19.46 0.00 -41.23
C SER A 353 -19.22 0.79 -39.93
N SER A 354 -18.31 0.34 -39.07
CA SER A 354 -18.03 1.03 -37.79
C SER A 354 -17.17 2.29 -37.97
N ALA A 355 -16.31 2.34 -38.98
CA ALA A 355 -15.47 3.52 -39.26
C ALA A 355 -16.29 4.69 -39.86
N ASP A 356 -17.27 4.40 -40.71
CA ASP A 356 -18.13 5.43 -41.34
C ASP A 356 -19.15 6.03 -40.36
N VAL A 357 -19.62 5.27 -39.37
CA VAL A 357 -20.56 5.76 -38.35
C VAL A 357 -19.85 6.69 -37.36
N VAL A 358 -18.62 6.36 -36.96
CA VAL A 358 -17.80 7.18 -36.05
C VAL A 358 -17.32 8.48 -36.71
N ALA A 359 -17.03 8.45 -38.02
CA ALA A 359 -16.68 9.67 -38.77
C ALA A 359 -17.85 10.67 -38.89
N LYS A 360 -19.10 10.20 -38.83
CA LYS A 360 -20.30 11.03 -38.98
C LYS A 360 -20.76 11.70 -37.68
N GLU A 361 -20.46 11.11 -36.53
CA GLU A 361 -20.77 11.70 -35.21
C GLU A 361 -19.74 12.76 -34.77
N VAL A 362 -18.48 12.65 -35.19
CA VAL A 362 -17.45 13.66 -34.86
C VAL A 362 -17.65 14.97 -35.62
N ALA A 363 -18.24 14.93 -36.82
CA ALA A 363 -18.49 16.11 -37.64
C ALA A 363 -19.66 17.00 -37.14
N THR A 364 -20.58 16.47 -36.32
CA THR A 364 -21.72 17.22 -35.80
C THR A 364 -21.45 17.89 -34.45
N THR A 365 -20.42 17.46 -33.72
CA THR A 365 -20.08 18.00 -32.38
C THR A 365 -19.15 19.23 -32.38
N GLU A 366 -18.51 19.55 -33.49
CA GLU A 366 -17.61 20.73 -33.58
C GLU A 366 -18.33 22.06 -33.88
N ALA A 367 -19.63 22.04 -34.14
CA ALA A 367 -20.42 23.24 -34.47
C ALA A 367 -21.29 23.72 -33.29
N LYS A 368 -20.68 24.06 -32.14
CA LYS A 368 -21.21 25.05 -31.16
C LYS A 368 -20.26 25.23 -29.97
N LYS A 369 -19.29 26.14 -30.12
CA LYS A 369 -18.62 26.77 -28.98
C LYS A 369 -18.36 28.25 -29.29
N SER A 370 -19.10 29.15 -28.66
CA SER A 370 -18.74 30.58 -28.57
C SER A 370 -19.37 31.29 -27.36
N GLN A 371 -18.60 31.28 -26.26
CA GLN A 371 -18.38 32.37 -25.29
C GLN A 371 -19.53 32.84 -24.33
N PRO A 372 -19.31 33.79 -23.38
CA PRO A 372 -18.88 33.50 -21.99
C PRO A 372 -19.67 34.26 -20.90
N ALA A 373 -19.62 33.87 -19.60
CA ALA A 373 -19.60 34.81 -18.44
C ALA A 373 -19.72 34.16 -17.03
N LYS A 374 -18.77 34.55 -16.17
CA LYS A 374 -18.84 35.00 -14.75
C LYS A 374 -19.66 34.24 -13.67
N LYS A 375 -18.89 33.74 -12.68
CA LYS A 375 -19.05 33.76 -11.21
C LYS A 375 -20.47 33.82 -10.60
N LYS A 376 -20.78 32.85 -9.74
CA LYS A 376 -21.30 33.08 -8.38
C LYS A 376 -20.95 31.90 -7.47
N GLN A 377 -20.51 32.25 -6.28
CA GLN A 377 -20.15 31.40 -5.15
C GLN A 377 -21.37 31.32 -4.24
N ILE A 378 -21.87 30.12 -3.93
CA ILE A 378 -22.75 29.89 -2.78
C ILE A 378 -22.29 28.60 -2.09
N VAL A 379 -22.08 28.78 -0.80
CA VAL A 379 -21.68 27.84 0.25
C VAL A 379 -22.83 26.88 0.55
N VAL A 380 -22.57 25.58 0.65
CA VAL A 380 -23.34 24.67 1.52
C VAL A 380 -22.37 23.67 2.17
N THR A 381 -22.27 23.79 3.48
CA THR A 381 -21.77 22.86 4.49
C THR A 381 -22.55 21.54 4.49
N THR A 382 -21.83 20.41 4.51
CA THR A 382 -22.20 19.19 5.27
C THR A 382 -20.95 18.33 5.44
N THR A 383 -20.24 18.58 6.53
CA THR A 383 -19.51 17.57 7.30
C THR A 383 -20.52 16.72 8.07
N GLU A 384 -20.11 15.50 8.43
CA GLU A 384 -20.87 14.44 9.15
C GLU A 384 -21.49 13.40 8.22
N THR A 385 -20.74 12.31 7.96
CA THR A 385 -21.20 10.90 7.94
C THR A 385 -20.10 9.95 7.42
N ILE A 386 -18.89 9.94 8.00
CA ILE A 386 -17.92 8.83 7.81
C ILE A 386 -17.07 8.64 9.08
N VAL A 387 -17.70 8.50 10.25
CA VAL A 387 -17.04 7.92 11.45
C VAL A 387 -18.10 7.19 12.29
N GLU A 388 -18.74 6.16 11.73
CA GLU A 388 -19.57 5.26 12.53
C GLU A 388 -19.79 3.92 11.81
N ARG A 389 -18.71 3.19 11.50
CA ARG A 389 -18.84 1.78 11.06
C ARG A 389 -17.62 0.89 11.29
N ALA A 390 -16.86 1.14 12.35
CA ALA A 390 -15.76 0.26 12.79
C ALA A 390 -15.80 -0.08 14.29
N ALA A 391 -16.97 -0.03 14.92
CA ALA A 391 -17.11 -0.35 16.34
C ALA A 391 -18.43 -1.09 16.62
N LYS A 392 -18.61 -2.30 16.06
CA LYS A 392 -19.63 -3.24 16.56
C LYS A 392 -19.52 -4.67 15.98
N VAL A 393 -18.57 -5.48 16.47
CA VAL A 393 -18.78 -6.92 16.72
C VAL A 393 -17.78 -7.37 17.78
N ALA A 394 -18.19 -7.37 19.05
CA ALA A 394 -17.61 -8.21 20.10
C ALA A 394 -18.48 -8.09 21.36
N ALA A 395 -19.42 -9.03 21.53
CA ALA A 395 -20.03 -9.32 22.82
C ALA A 395 -20.81 -10.64 22.76
N GLU A 396 -20.19 -11.74 23.23
CA GLU A 396 -20.84 -12.78 24.03
C GLU A 396 -19.86 -13.22 25.15
N ASN A 397 -20.36 -13.26 26.40
CA ASN A 397 -19.67 -13.38 27.71
C ASN A 397 -19.51 -14.85 28.20
N PRO A 398 -19.01 -15.16 29.43
CA PRO A 398 -17.78 -14.73 30.14
C PRO A 398 -17.00 -15.92 30.77
N VAL A 399 -15.71 -15.74 31.10
CA VAL A 399 -15.08 -16.43 32.24
C VAL A 399 -14.18 -15.42 32.96
N GLU A 400 -14.46 -15.23 34.25
CA GLU A 400 -13.73 -14.36 35.16
C GLU A 400 -12.31 -14.91 35.39
N ASP A 401 -11.30 -14.12 35.08
CA ASP A 401 -10.08 -14.10 35.89
C ASP A 401 -9.42 -12.71 35.79
N ALA A 402 -9.14 -12.15 36.95
CA ALA A 402 -8.64 -10.81 37.15
C ALA A 402 -7.23 -10.65 36.55
N VAL A 403 -7.08 -9.72 35.60
CA VAL A 403 -5.78 -9.16 35.23
C VAL A 403 -5.86 -7.65 35.31
N GLU A 404 -5.00 -7.10 36.14
CA GLU A 404 -4.83 -5.67 36.39
C GLU A 404 -4.69 -4.89 35.09
N VAL A 405 -5.46 -3.81 34.98
CA VAL A 405 -5.31 -2.80 33.94
C VAL A 405 -3.99 -2.07 34.17
N SER A 406 -2.94 -2.52 33.49
CA SER A 406 -1.74 -1.72 33.25
C SER A 406 -2.12 -0.63 32.26
N GLU A 407 -2.14 0.63 32.70
CA GLU A 407 -2.15 1.79 31.80
C GLU A 407 -1.02 1.61 30.77
N THR A 408 -1.37 1.41 29.50
CA THR A 408 -0.38 1.32 28.41
C THR A 408 0.26 2.68 28.24
N ILE A 409 1.49 2.84 28.74
CA ILE A 409 2.32 4.04 28.48
C ILE A 409 2.63 4.06 26.98
N THR A 410 1.93 4.89 26.21
CA THR A 410 2.21 5.10 24.78
C THR A 410 3.64 5.60 24.62
N THR A 411 4.44 4.90 23.82
CA THR A 411 5.83 5.31 23.59
C THR A 411 5.89 6.55 22.69
N PRO A 412 6.97 7.37 22.74
CA PRO A 412 7.12 8.51 21.82
C PRO A 412 7.09 8.12 20.33
N PHE A 413 7.45 6.87 20.00
CA PHE A 413 7.40 6.34 18.64
C PHE A 413 5.97 5.99 18.22
N GLU A 414 5.19 5.34 19.09
CA GLU A 414 3.77 5.08 18.85
C GLU A 414 2.97 6.38 18.65
N ALA A 415 3.23 7.40 19.48
CA ALA A 415 2.58 8.71 19.36
C ALA A 415 2.95 9.41 18.04
N ARG A 416 4.20 9.29 17.57
CA ARG A 416 4.62 9.79 16.26
C ARG A 416 3.85 9.07 15.15
N ASP A 417 3.82 7.75 15.19
CA ASP A 417 3.26 6.94 14.11
C ASP A 417 1.75 7.14 14.00
N GLU A 418 1.02 7.27 15.12
CA GLU A 418 -0.41 7.61 15.15
C GLU A 418 -0.70 8.91 14.39
N VAL A 419 0.14 9.94 14.56
CA VAL A 419 -0.03 11.23 13.91
C VAL A 419 0.42 11.20 12.44
N LEU A 420 1.43 10.40 12.10
CA LEU A 420 1.96 10.32 10.74
C LEU A 420 1.08 9.52 9.79
N VAL A 421 0.42 8.45 10.25
CA VAL A 421 -0.45 7.59 9.42
C VAL A 421 -1.44 8.37 8.54
N PRO A 422 -2.29 9.28 9.07
CA PRO A 422 -3.22 10.03 8.23
C PRO A 422 -2.52 10.98 7.24
N ILE A 423 -1.34 11.51 7.61
CA ILE A 423 -0.55 12.41 6.77
C ILE A 423 0.07 11.64 5.60
N ILE A 424 0.67 10.47 5.87
CA ILE A 424 1.26 9.56 4.88
C ILE A 424 0.21 9.16 3.85
N VAL A 425 -0.97 8.73 4.30
CA VAL A 425 -2.07 8.35 3.40
C VAL A 425 -2.53 9.54 2.55
N ALA A 426 -2.58 10.75 3.10
CA ALA A 426 -2.92 11.95 2.35
C ALA A 426 -1.84 12.32 1.30
N MET A 427 -0.57 12.23 1.65
CA MET A 427 0.57 12.47 0.75
C MET A 427 0.60 11.46 -0.40
N GLY A 428 0.42 10.17 -0.11
CA GLY A 428 0.39 9.10 -1.11
C GLY A 428 -0.70 9.35 -2.16
N ARG A 429 -1.90 9.77 -1.73
CA ARG A 429 -2.98 10.15 -2.65
C ARG A 429 -2.64 11.38 -3.49
N LYS A 430 -2.02 12.42 -2.93
CA LYS A 430 -1.65 13.63 -3.67
C LYS A 430 -0.59 13.34 -4.73
N ILE A 431 0.47 12.63 -4.37
CA ILE A 431 1.53 12.26 -5.33
C ILE A 431 1.05 11.29 -6.39
N LYS A 432 0.24 10.28 -6.04
CA LYS A 432 -0.33 9.37 -7.04
C LYS A 432 -1.19 10.11 -8.09
N ARG A 433 -1.91 11.15 -7.67
CA ARG A 433 -2.68 12.01 -8.59
C ARG A 433 -1.75 12.86 -9.45
N GLU A 434 -0.80 13.56 -8.84
CA GLU A 434 0.16 14.41 -9.58
C GLU A 434 0.95 13.59 -10.62
N LEU A 435 1.41 12.39 -10.26
CA LEU A 435 2.08 11.48 -11.19
C LEU A 435 1.14 10.92 -12.28
N ALA A 436 -0.16 10.80 -12.00
CA ALA A 436 -1.13 10.41 -13.03
C ALA A 436 -1.40 11.56 -14.01
N ASP A 437 -1.51 12.78 -13.50
CA ASP A 437 -1.71 13.98 -14.32
C ASP A 437 -0.46 14.26 -15.17
N GLU A 438 0.74 14.19 -14.58
CA GLU A 438 2.00 14.29 -15.31
C GLU A 438 2.15 13.18 -16.37
N GLN A 439 1.78 11.94 -16.05
CA GLN A 439 1.75 10.86 -17.04
C GLN A 439 0.82 11.19 -18.21
N ASN A 440 -0.37 11.72 -17.95
CA ASN A 440 -1.33 12.07 -19.00
C ASN A 440 -0.79 13.20 -19.89
N GLU A 441 -0.19 14.24 -19.29
CA GLU A 441 0.46 15.33 -20.03
C GLU A 441 1.58 14.81 -20.93
N ILE A 442 2.46 13.95 -20.42
CA ILE A 442 3.55 13.35 -21.21
C ILE A 442 2.99 12.50 -22.36
N LEU A 443 1.96 11.70 -22.11
CA LEU A 443 1.33 10.88 -23.14
C LEU A 443 0.68 11.74 -24.23
N ASP A 444 0.11 12.88 -23.88
CA ASP A 444 -0.44 13.84 -24.85
C ASP A 444 0.66 14.54 -25.66
N ILE A 445 1.80 14.86 -25.05
CA ILE A 445 3.00 15.36 -25.75
C ILE A 445 3.50 14.32 -26.77
N LEU A 446 3.57 13.04 -26.38
CA LEU A 446 4.07 11.95 -27.21
C LEU A 446 3.12 11.56 -28.37
N ARG A 447 1.81 11.82 -28.21
CA ARG A 447 0.83 11.72 -29.31
C ARG A 447 1.04 12.80 -30.38
N GLY A 448 1.75 13.87 -30.04
CA GLY A 448 2.15 14.91 -30.98
C GLY A 448 3.09 14.39 -32.08
N LYS A 449 3.18 15.16 -33.17
CA LYS A 449 4.05 14.84 -34.31
C LYS A 449 5.57 15.01 -34.09
N PRO A 450 6.09 15.88 -33.20
CA PRO A 450 7.54 16.02 -33.06
C PRO A 450 8.13 14.83 -32.28
N VAL A 451 9.26 14.32 -32.77
CA VAL A 451 10.05 13.31 -32.06
C VAL A 451 10.66 13.94 -30.81
N VAL A 452 10.38 13.35 -29.65
CA VAL A 452 10.94 13.79 -28.37
C VAL A 452 12.36 13.24 -28.23
N LYS A 453 13.33 14.12 -27.95
CA LYS A 453 14.74 13.75 -27.77
C LYS A 453 15.34 14.16 -26.43
N THR A 454 14.65 15.01 -25.67
CA THR A 454 15.16 15.57 -24.42
C THR A 454 14.16 15.37 -23.30
N LEU A 455 14.65 15.18 -22.08
CA LEU A 455 13.82 15.04 -20.89
C LEU A 455 12.99 16.31 -20.62
N ASP A 456 13.58 17.48 -20.87
CA ASP A 456 12.90 18.75 -20.65
C ASP A 456 11.72 18.98 -21.61
N ALA A 457 11.68 18.28 -22.74
CA ALA A 457 10.55 18.35 -23.66
C ALA A 457 9.31 17.60 -23.17
N ILE A 458 9.44 16.67 -22.21
CA ILE A 458 8.32 15.93 -21.65
C ILE A 458 7.92 16.39 -20.26
N VAL A 459 8.87 16.66 -19.37
CA VAL A 459 8.58 17.05 -17.96
C VAL A 459 9.05 18.47 -17.62
N GLY A 460 9.50 19.24 -18.61
CA GLY A 460 10.07 20.56 -18.37
C GLY A 460 11.43 20.52 -17.65
N PRO A 461 12.03 21.70 -17.40
CA PRO A 461 13.30 21.80 -16.70
C PRO A 461 13.20 21.24 -15.27
N LYS A 462 14.34 20.84 -14.69
CA LYS A 462 14.38 20.23 -13.34
C LYS A 462 13.75 21.14 -12.28
N SER A 463 13.93 22.46 -12.37
CA SER A 463 13.34 23.43 -11.44
C SER A 463 11.82 23.34 -11.38
N ASP A 464 11.18 23.23 -12.54
CA ASP A 464 9.72 23.34 -12.66
C ASP A 464 9.08 22.02 -12.25
N HIS A 465 9.67 20.89 -12.65
CA HIS A 465 9.26 19.57 -12.17
C HIS A 465 9.43 19.46 -10.65
N SER A 466 10.56 19.92 -10.10
CA SER A 466 10.76 19.96 -8.64
C SER A 466 9.70 20.80 -7.95
N ALA A 467 9.43 22.02 -8.45
CA ALA A 467 8.45 22.92 -7.86
C ALA A 467 7.02 22.36 -7.89
N ARG A 468 6.65 21.65 -8.96
CA ARG A 468 5.36 20.98 -9.09
C ARG A 468 5.16 19.92 -8.01
N ILE A 469 6.15 19.04 -7.82
CA ILE A 469 6.09 17.95 -6.84
C ILE A 469 6.13 18.49 -5.40
N THR A 470 7.00 19.47 -5.10
CA THR A 470 7.06 20.05 -3.75
C THR A 470 5.78 20.82 -3.41
N ALA A 471 5.21 21.57 -4.36
CA ALA A 471 3.93 22.25 -4.17
C ALA A 471 2.77 21.27 -3.88
N ALA A 472 2.74 20.12 -4.56
CA ALA A 472 1.73 19.09 -4.31
C ALA A 472 1.80 18.53 -2.87
N LEU A 473 2.99 18.45 -2.29
CA LEU A 473 3.23 17.91 -0.95
C LEU A 473 3.26 18.96 0.16
N GLU A 474 3.38 20.25 -0.17
CA GLU A 474 3.66 21.35 0.76
C GLU A 474 2.79 21.34 2.03
N SER A 475 1.48 21.23 1.86
CA SER A 475 0.53 21.23 2.97
C SER A 475 0.70 20.04 3.93
N SER A 476 0.98 18.86 3.39
CA SER A 476 1.14 17.64 4.19
C SER A 476 2.50 17.60 4.89
N VAL A 477 3.55 18.05 4.19
CA VAL A 477 4.91 18.17 4.75
C VAL A 477 4.95 19.18 5.89
N LYS A 478 4.31 20.34 5.72
CA LYS A 478 4.17 21.34 6.80
C LYS A 478 3.41 20.77 7.99
N SER A 479 2.40 19.94 7.75
CA SER A 479 1.66 19.25 8.82
C SER A 479 2.55 18.27 9.58
N ALA A 480 3.29 17.40 8.89
CA ALA A 480 4.20 16.44 9.53
C ALA A 480 5.28 17.14 10.36
N ALA A 481 5.90 18.19 9.81
CA ALA A 481 6.91 18.97 10.52
C ALA A 481 6.32 19.76 11.71
N PHE A 482 5.08 20.26 11.59
CA PHE A 482 4.39 20.90 12.71
C PHE A 482 4.15 19.93 13.87
N GLU A 483 3.67 18.72 13.59
CA GLU A 483 3.44 17.70 14.62
C GLU A 483 4.76 17.24 15.26
N GLY A 484 5.83 17.14 14.47
CA GLY A 484 7.18 16.93 15.00
C GLY A 484 7.62 18.03 15.96
N ALA A 485 7.42 19.29 15.60
CA ALA A 485 7.76 20.44 16.45
C ALA A 485 6.95 20.44 17.76
N LYS A 486 5.65 20.14 17.66
CA LYS A 486 4.73 20.04 18.80
C LYS A 486 5.08 18.91 19.77
N SER A 487 5.71 17.83 19.27
CA SER A 487 6.12 16.71 20.11
C SER A 487 7.24 17.06 21.12
N LEU A 488 8.08 18.07 20.80
CA LEU A 488 9.23 18.45 21.63
C LEU A 488 9.12 19.86 22.24
N SER A 489 8.11 20.65 21.87
CA SER A 489 7.92 22.02 22.36
C SER A 489 6.47 22.31 22.71
N SER A 490 6.27 22.98 23.85
CA SER A 490 4.98 23.50 24.32
C SER A 490 4.69 24.92 23.83
N GLY A 491 5.39 25.38 22.78
CA GLY A 491 5.20 26.69 22.18
C GLY A 491 3.81 26.87 21.56
N SER A 492 3.42 28.11 21.29
CA SER A 492 2.14 28.38 20.61
C SER A 492 2.18 27.91 19.15
N ASP A 493 1.04 27.50 18.58
CA ASP A 493 0.96 27.04 17.18
C ASP A 493 1.58 28.03 16.18
N LYS A 494 1.39 29.34 16.41
CA LYS A 494 1.97 30.40 15.56
C LYS A 494 3.50 30.41 15.60
N GLU A 495 4.08 30.13 16.75
CA GLU A 495 5.52 30.05 16.95
C GLU A 495 6.09 28.78 16.31
N LEU A 496 5.44 27.64 16.54
CA LEU A 496 5.83 26.36 15.93
C LEU A 496 5.79 26.43 14.40
N HIS A 497 4.75 27.01 13.80
CA HIS A 497 4.70 27.24 12.35
C HIS A 497 5.84 28.12 11.84
N LYS A 498 6.24 29.15 12.60
CA LYS A 498 7.37 30.02 12.23
C LYS A 498 8.71 29.28 12.30
N ILE A 499 8.89 28.44 13.32
CA ILE A 499 10.09 27.62 13.50
C ILE A 499 10.20 26.58 12.37
N VAL A 500 9.12 25.85 12.11
CA VAL A 500 9.06 24.82 11.05
C VAL A 500 9.30 25.41 9.67
N ALA A 501 8.87 26.65 9.41
CA ALA A 501 9.11 27.31 8.13
C ALA A 501 10.60 27.36 7.74
N SER A 502 11.52 27.41 8.72
CA SER A 502 12.97 27.39 8.48
C SER A 502 13.48 26.08 7.86
N GLN A 503 12.76 24.98 8.05
CA GLN A 503 13.14 23.65 7.57
C GLN A 503 12.61 23.33 6.17
N SER A 504 11.70 24.16 5.63
CA SER A 504 11.00 23.87 4.36
C SER A 504 11.97 23.58 3.21
N VAL A 505 13.03 24.40 3.06
CA VAL A 505 14.02 24.24 1.98
C VAL A 505 14.74 22.89 2.07
N ALA A 506 15.11 22.47 3.28
CA ALA A 506 15.81 21.20 3.48
C ALA A 506 14.90 19.99 3.26
N ILE A 507 13.60 20.12 3.58
CA ILE A 507 12.61 19.07 3.28
C ILE A 507 12.35 19.02 1.77
N ASP A 508 12.22 20.16 1.10
CA ASP A 508 12.05 20.23 -0.35
C ASP A 508 13.23 19.58 -1.08
N GLU A 509 14.46 19.83 -0.65
CA GLU A 509 15.65 19.19 -1.21
C GLU A 509 15.66 17.66 -0.99
N PHE A 510 15.13 17.20 0.15
CA PHE A 510 14.92 15.77 0.40
C PHE A 510 13.86 15.15 -0.53
N ILE A 511 12.74 15.86 -0.77
CA ILE A 511 11.71 15.42 -1.73
C ILE A 511 12.30 15.33 -3.14
N ILE A 512 13.10 16.33 -3.53
CA ILE A 512 13.74 16.39 -4.86
C ILE A 512 14.74 15.25 -5.06
N SER A 513 15.51 14.89 -4.03
CA SER A 513 16.46 13.78 -4.10
C SER A 513 15.76 12.42 -4.07
N THR A 514 14.68 12.28 -3.31
CA THR A 514 13.95 11.01 -3.13
C THR A 514 13.00 10.68 -4.29
N ILE A 515 12.29 11.66 -4.83
CA ILE A 515 11.28 11.45 -5.88
C ILE A 515 11.77 11.95 -7.23
N VAL A 516 12.08 13.24 -7.33
CA VAL A 516 12.24 13.92 -8.63
C VAL A 516 13.49 13.44 -9.37
N THR A 517 14.61 13.35 -8.67
CA THR A 517 15.90 12.95 -9.25
C THR A 517 15.87 11.53 -9.82
N PRO A 518 15.51 10.48 -9.05
CA PRO A 518 15.45 9.12 -9.57
C PRO A 518 14.37 8.92 -10.66
N LEU A 519 13.22 9.60 -10.56
CA LEU A 519 12.21 9.57 -11.62
C LEU A 519 12.76 10.16 -12.93
N ARG A 520 13.41 11.33 -12.86
CA ARG A 520 14.04 11.98 -14.02
C ARG A 520 15.13 11.12 -14.65
N GLU A 521 15.97 10.46 -13.86
CA GLU A 521 16.97 9.52 -14.37
C GLU A 521 16.34 8.32 -15.08
N ARG A 522 15.25 7.78 -14.53
CA ARG A 522 14.53 6.64 -15.12
C ARG A 522 13.87 7.01 -16.44
N LEU A 523 13.25 8.20 -16.52
CA LEU A 523 12.68 8.74 -17.75
C LEU A 523 13.77 9.05 -18.78
N SER A 524 14.90 9.61 -18.36
CA SER A 524 16.04 9.85 -19.25
C SER A 524 16.56 8.54 -19.87
N ARG A 525 16.67 7.46 -19.09
CA ARG A 525 17.04 6.14 -19.60
C ARG A 525 16.02 5.61 -20.61
N SER A 526 14.73 5.85 -20.36
CA SER A 526 13.64 5.45 -21.27
C SER A 526 13.70 6.19 -22.60
N ILE A 527 14.03 7.49 -22.60
CA ILE A 527 14.25 8.28 -23.82
C ILE A 527 15.43 7.73 -24.62
N SER A 528 16.55 7.41 -23.95
CA SER A 528 17.72 6.82 -24.61
C SER A 528 17.39 5.45 -25.22
N GLN A 529 16.58 4.64 -24.54
CA GLN A 529 16.17 3.32 -25.02
C GLN A 529 15.27 3.40 -26.25
N ALA A 530 14.29 4.31 -26.26
CA ALA A 530 13.35 4.46 -27.37
C ALA A 530 13.98 4.98 -28.66
N ALA A 531 15.22 5.51 -28.60
CA ALA A 531 16.00 5.95 -29.77
C ALA A 531 15.27 6.86 -30.78
N GLY A 532 14.29 7.65 -30.31
CA GLY A 532 13.47 8.55 -31.14
C GLY A 532 12.14 7.97 -31.65
N ASP A 533 11.75 6.77 -31.22
CA ASP A 533 10.40 6.23 -31.43
C ASP A 533 9.45 6.65 -30.29
N ASN A 534 8.50 7.54 -30.61
CA ASN A 534 7.49 7.98 -29.64
C ASN A 534 6.54 6.83 -29.21
N ALA A 535 6.34 5.81 -30.03
CA ALA A 535 5.49 4.66 -29.68
C ALA A 535 6.16 3.77 -28.64
N GLU A 536 7.45 3.48 -28.81
CA GLU A 536 8.25 2.78 -27.81
C GLU A 536 8.37 3.60 -26.51
N LEU A 537 8.66 4.90 -26.61
CA LEU A 537 8.74 5.79 -25.45
C LEU A 537 7.41 5.84 -24.67
N THR A 538 6.28 5.84 -25.39
CA THR A 538 4.93 5.76 -24.79
C THR A 538 4.77 4.49 -23.94
N ALA A 539 5.23 3.34 -24.43
CA ALA A 539 5.18 2.08 -23.69
C ALA A 539 6.08 2.13 -22.44
N LEU A 540 7.31 2.62 -22.58
CA LEU A 540 8.26 2.74 -21.47
C LEU A 540 7.78 3.70 -20.38
N VAL A 541 7.28 4.88 -20.75
CA VAL A 541 6.70 5.87 -19.81
C VAL A 541 5.56 5.24 -19.01
N ARG A 542 4.66 4.48 -19.65
CA ARG A 542 3.59 3.77 -18.94
C ARG A 542 4.12 2.80 -17.90
N VAL A 543 5.19 2.05 -18.23
CA VAL A 543 5.84 1.12 -17.30
C VAL A 543 6.44 1.89 -16.12
N VAL A 544 7.20 2.97 -16.37
CA VAL A 544 7.85 3.78 -15.33
C VAL A 544 6.83 4.35 -14.35
N TYR A 545 5.80 5.05 -14.84
CA TYR A 545 4.80 5.66 -13.94
C TYR A 545 3.93 4.63 -13.22
N ARG A 546 3.66 3.46 -13.83
CA ARG A 546 2.96 2.36 -13.14
C ARG A 546 3.83 1.77 -12.03
N GLU A 547 5.12 1.56 -12.30
CA GLU A 547 6.09 1.09 -11.32
C GLU A 547 6.17 2.07 -10.14
N TRP A 548 6.36 3.35 -10.42
CA TRP A 548 6.41 4.41 -9.42
C TRP A 548 5.15 4.47 -8.56
N LYS A 549 3.97 4.57 -9.18
CA LYS A 549 2.70 4.66 -8.44
C LYS A 549 2.42 3.45 -7.55
N ASN A 550 2.85 2.25 -7.97
CA ASN A 550 2.46 1.02 -7.28
C ASN A 550 3.52 0.50 -6.30
N LYS A 551 4.81 0.80 -6.52
CA LYS A 551 5.90 0.24 -5.71
C LYS A 551 6.63 1.28 -4.87
N HIS A 552 6.85 2.48 -5.41
CA HIS A 552 7.79 3.45 -4.83
C HIS A 552 7.11 4.56 -4.03
N VAL A 553 5.91 4.99 -4.43
CA VAL A 553 5.25 6.15 -3.79
C VAL A 553 5.00 5.95 -2.30
N ASP A 554 4.50 4.78 -1.88
CA ASP A 554 4.11 4.59 -0.48
C ASP A 554 5.33 4.58 0.46
N GLU A 555 6.44 3.96 0.04
CA GLU A 555 7.72 3.97 0.76
C GLU A 555 8.33 5.37 0.82
N HIS A 556 8.42 6.07 -0.32
CA HIS A 556 9.01 7.41 -0.37
C HIS A 556 8.22 8.43 0.44
N VAL A 557 6.89 8.32 0.42
CA VAL A 557 6.03 9.23 1.20
C VAL A 557 6.17 9.00 2.69
N ASP A 558 6.31 7.75 3.13
CA ASP A 558 6.61 7.43 4.53
C ASP A 558 7.95 8.06 4.96
N ASP A 559 9.00 7.89 4.16
CA ASP A 559 10.31 8.48 4.44
C ASP A 559 10.30 10.02 4.46
N ILE A 560 9.55 10.65 3.54
CA ILE A 560 9.38 12.11 3.53
C ILE A 560 8.61 12.56 4.78
N ALA A 561 7.57 11.85 5.20
CA ALA A 561 6.79 12.18 6.39
C ALA A 561 7.64 12.07 7.66
N GLN A 562 8.40 10.99 7.81
CA GLN A 562 9.33 10.77 8.92
C GLN A 562 10.43 11.84 8.95
N THR A 563 11.00 12.18 7.79
CA THR A 563 12.02 13.23 7.67
C THR A 563 11.45 14.61 8.00
N ALA A 564 10.25 14.93 7.51
CA ALA A 564 9.58 16.19 7.82
C ALA A 564 9.30 16.32 9.33
N TYR A 565 8.78 15.24 9.95
CA TYR A 565 8.55 15.17 11.39
C TYR A 565 9.84 15.38 12.18
N GLY A 566 10.89 14.62 11.87
CA GLY A 566 12.18 14.71 12.55
C GLY A 566 12.84 16.08 12.43
N ARG A 567 12.77 16.70 11.24
CA ARG A 567 13.25 18.08 11.03
C ARG A 567 12.42 19.11 11.81
N GLY A 568 11.10 18.92 11.87
CA GLY A 568 10.21 19.74 12.69
C GLY A 568 10.55 19.67 14.17
N ALA A 569 10.73 18.44 14.68
CA ALA A 569 11.16 18.16 16.05
C ALA A 569 12.52 18.80 16.36
N PHE A 570 13.50 18.64 15.47
CA PHE A 570 14.82 19.27 15.58
C PHE A 570 14.72 20.80 15.63
N ALA A 571 13.91 21.42 14.78
CA ALA A 571 13.76 22.87 14.75
C ALA A 571 13.14 23.44 16.05
N ALA A 572 12.30 22.65 16.72
CA ALA A 572 11.67 23.02 17.99
C ALA A 572 12.61 22.96 19.20
N LEU A 573 13.76 22.30 19.06
CA LEU A 573 14.76 22.22 20.13
C LEU A 573 15.50 23.56 20.28
N VAL A 574 15.57 24.04 21.52
CA VAL A 574 16.28 25.28 21.83
C VAL A 574 17.79 25.06 21.64
N PRO A 575 18.51 25.97 20.95
CA PRO A 575 19.96 25.88 20.83
C PRO A 575 20.63 25.78 22.21
N GLY A 576 21.50 24.79 22.39
CA GLY A 576 22.17 24.51 23.66
C GLY A 576 21.47 23.49 24.57
N THR A 577 20.24 23.07 24.25
CA THR A 577 19.63 21.87 24.87
C THR A 577 20.43 20.64 24.48
N LYS A 578 20.52 19.66 25.39
CA LYS A 578 21.11 18.36 25.09
C LYS A 578 20.02 17.39 24.62
N ALA A 579 20.29 16.65 23.55
CA ALA A 579 19.40 15.62 23.02
C ALA A 579 20.16 14.30 22.86
N CYS A 580 19.44 13.19 23.00
CA CYS A 580 19.96 11.86 22.74
C CYS A 580 19.26 11.24 21.52
N TRP A 581 20.03 10.47 20.75
CA TRP A 581 19.49 9.73 19.63
C TRP A 581 18.86 8.43 20.12
N LYS A 582 17.63 8.14 19.70
CA LYS A 582 16.91 6.93 20.07
C LYS A 582 16.55 6.13 18.84
N VAL A 583 16.90 4.84 18.88
CA VAL A 583 16.46 3.85 17.90
C VAL A 583 15.04 3.44 18.23
N ASP A 584 14.20 3.35 17.20
CA ASP A 584 12.86 2.82 17.31
C ASP A 584 12.94 1.30 17.49
N PRO A 585 12.49 0.73 18.62
CA PRO A 585 12.55 -0.71 18.86
C PRO A 585 11.72 -1.53 17.87
N THR A 586 10.70 -0.92 17.26
CA THR A 586 9.81 -1.54 16.28
C THR A 586 10.18 -1.18 14.83
N GLY A 587 11.13 -0.27 14.65
CA GLY A 587 11.62 0.18 13.36
C GLY A 587 12.65 -0.77 12.71
N PRO A 588 13.01 -0.52 11.46
CA PRO A 588 14.05 -1.28 10.78
C PRO A 588 15.42 -1.04 11.43
N ALA A 589 16.25 -2.09 11.44
CA ALA A 589 17.62 -2.01 11.94
C ALA A 589 18.43 -0.98 11.14
N CYS A 590 19.16 -0.11 11.86
CA CYS A 590 19.92 0.98 11.26
C CYS A 590 21.21 1.19 12.05
N ALA A 591 22.34 0.84 11.44
CA ALA A 591 23.67 0.99 12.04
C ALA A 591 23.96 2.45 12.42
N ASP A 592 23.61 3.41 11.55
CA ASP A 592 23.83 4.83 11.84
C ASP A 592 23.04 5.31 13.06
N ALA A 593 21.81 4.81 13.23
CA ALA A 593 20.97 5.15 14.37
C ALA A 593 21.49 4.52 15.67
N GLU A 594 21.97 3.27 15.60
CA GLU A 594 22.62 2.59 16.71
C GLU A 594 23.89 3.33 17.13
N ASP A 595 24.78 3.64 16.19
CA ASP A 595 26.02 4.40 16.44
C ASP A 595 25.74 5.78 17.05
N ASN A 596 24.73 6.49 16.51
CA ASN A 596 24.34 7.78 17.08
C ASN A 596 23.75 7.65 18.48
N SER A 597 23.06 6.55 18.80
CA SER A 597 22.50 6.32 20.14
C SER A 597 23.59 6.10 21.20
N LEU A 598 24.75 5.58 20.82
CA LEU A 598 25.89 5.35 21.73
C LEU A 598 26.52 6.65 22.25
N ALA A 599 26.33 7.77 21.56
CA ALA A 599 26.84 9.08 22.00
C ALA A 599 26.17 9.61 23.27
N GLY A 600 25.00 9.08 23.63
CA GLY A 600 24.21 9.62 24.74
C GLY A 600 23.70 11.02 24.44
N PHE A 601 23.93 11.97 25.35
CA PHE A 601 23.44 13.35 25.23
C PHE A 601 24.46 14.26 24.54
N VAL A 602 24.11 14.72 23.35
CA VAL A 602 24.88 15.67 22.52
C VAL A 602 24.17 17.02 22.48
N THR A 603 24.90 18.12 22.39
CA THR A 603 24.29 19.45 22.24
C THR A 603 23.60 19.56 20.90
N VAL A 604 22.34 20.02 20.89
CA VAL A 604 21.58 20.17 19.64
C VAL A 604 22.32 21.11 18.69
N GLY A 605 22.56 20.63 17.47
CA GLY A 605 23.32 21.31 16.43
C GLY A 605 24.77 20.82 16.28
N GLU A 606 25.32 20.11 17.26
CA GLU A 606 26.58 19.38 17.11
C GLU A 606 26.35 18.05 16.39
N ALA A 607 27.39 17.55 15.71
CA ALA A 607 27.32 16.29 14.99
C ALA A 607 27.38 15.09 15.95
N PHE A 608 26.48 14.13 15.75
CA PHE A 608 26.58 12.79 16.34
C PHE A 608 27.72 11.99 15.67
N PRO A 609 28.11 10.80 16.19
CA PRO A 609 29.23 10.01 15.68
C PRO A 609 29.27 9.79 14.16
N THR A 610 28.11 9.64 13.52
CA THR A 610 27.99 9.45 12.07
C THR A 610 27.97 10.76 11.26
N GLY A 611 28.10 11.92 11.92
CA GLY A 611 28.08 13.24 11.28
C GLY A 611 26.68 13.89 11.20
N HIS A 612 25.61 13.14 11.49
CA HIS A 612 24.24 13.65 11.45
C HIS A 612 23.94 14.60 12.61
N THR A 613 23.10 15.61 12.38
CA THR A 613 22.69 16.60 13.40
C THR A 613 21.21 16.50 13.79
N HIS A 614 20.42 15.76 13.01
CA HIS A 614 18.99 15.54 13.23
C HIS A 614 18.60 14.12 12.83
N ALA A 615 17.53 13.60 13.45
CA ALA A 615 16.89 12.36 13.04
C ALA A 615 15.79 12.61 12.00
N PRO A 616 15.41 11.62 11.15
CA PRO A 616 16.09 10.34 10.96
C PRO A 616 17.46 10.49 10.24
N ALA A 617 18.35 9.49 10.37
CA ALA A 617 19.69 9.53 9.76
C ALA A 617 19.61 9.53 8.22
N HIS A 618 18.79 8.64 7.66
CA HIS A 618 18.61 8.48 6.23
C HIS A 618 17.18 7.99 5.91
N ALA A 619 16.82 7.97 4.62
CA ALA A 619 15.58 7.36 4.13
C ALA A 619 15.50 5.89 4.59
N GLY A 620 14.33 5.44 5.06
CA GLY A 620 14.12 4.13 5.67
C GLY A 620 14.44 4.05 7.17
N CYS A 621 15.12 5.04 7.76
CA CYS A 621 15.36 5.04 9.20
C CYS A 621 14.15 5.61 9.98
N ARG A 622 13.89 5.06 11.18
CA ARG A 622 12.78 5.48 12.06
C ARG A 622 13.26 6.00 13.42
N CYS A 623 14.53 6.36 13.56
CA CYS A 623 15.05 6.92 14.81
C CYS A 623 14.50 8.32 15.10
N ALA A 624 14.60 8.75 16.36
CA ALA A 624 14.16 10.07 16.82
C ALA A 624 15.18 10.74 17.76
N LEU A 625 15.10 12.06 17.88
CA LEU A 625 15.80 12.81 18.91
C LEU A 625 14.91 12.99 20.14
N VAL A 626 15.46 12.71 21.32
CA VAL A 626 14.78 12.91 22.60
C VAL A 626 15.58 13.90 23.46
N PRO A 627 14.99 15.05 23.85
CA PRO A 627 15.68 16.02 24.69
C PRO A 627 15.91 15.47 26.10
N GLN A 628 16.96 15.97 26.76
CA GLN A 628 17.16 15.71 28.19
C GLN A 628 16.00 16.33 28.98
N GLN A 629 15.21 15.50 29.64
CA GLN A 629 14.21 15.96 30.60
C GLN A 629 14.95 16.62 31.77
N ASN A 630 14.61 17.87 32.08
CA ASN A 630 15.15 18.61 33.22
C ASN A 630 14.53 18.16 34.53
#